data_AF-A0A954RC59-F1
#
_entry.id   AF-A0A954RC59-F1
#
_cell.length_a   1.000
_cell.length_b   1.000
_cell.length_c   1.000
_cell.angle_alpha   90.00
_cell.angle_beta   90.00
_cell.angle_gamma   90.00
#
_symmetry.space_group_name_H-M   'P 1'
#
loop_
_entity.id
_entity.type
_entity.pdbx_description
1 polymer ?
#
loop_
_entity_poly.entity_id
_entity_poly.type
_entity_poly.pdbx_seq_one_letter_code
_entity_poly.pdbx_strand_id
1 'polypeptide(L)'
;KLALLRHHYPEQSDTDNQLTLTALRVADNTRTLKQRTLVERLQRVEVLPDDQQPASILETRQVISDTERELHRLRRQLIPPLTIRALWDLGRPSPTYTLRRGEHNKPGALVGPGVPSVLTDGHTPFVVEPPFPNGTAKTGRRLAFARWLTQPDHPLTARVMVNRVWYHHFGTGLVKDLENFGRQGEPPSHPELLDWLAVAFVERGWSVKELHRLMMTSRAYRQSSEIGRESLTKDPQNRLLSHMSLRRLDAEALRDSLLFVSGKLEPTPGGWPDAVSVDRDGLVSVLPTDNGNWRRSIYLQHRRTEIPTMLDTFDYPQMGPNCITRTTSNVSTQALLMMNNGHIRELAASLAARVATLTAADPSDRSLSAEQVANRQVELVYQLALSRPPTDEEQSVGVAALRQITAQWQQQPHQALTAYCHTIVNSAAFLYVD
;
A
#
# COMPACT_ATOMS: atom_id res chain seq x y z
N LYS A 1 -40.71 0.39 45.42
CA LYS A 1 -39.26 0.10 45.28
C LYS A 1 -38.70 -0.58 46.52
N LEU A 2 -38.76 0.01 47.73
CA LEU A 2 -38.29 -0.65 48.96
C LEU A 2 -39.05 -1.95 49.29
N ALA A 3 -40.39 -1.95 49.16
CA ALA A 3 -41.20 -3.14 49.34
C ALA A 3 -40.86 -4.29 48.36
N LEU A 4 -40.40 -3.93 47.15
CA LEU A 4 -40.03 -4.89 46.11
C LEU A 4 -38.67 -5.53 46.43
N LEU A 5 -37.72 -4.75 46.96
CA LEU A 5 -36.44 -5.27 47.47
C LEU A 5 -36.65 -6.18 48.69
N ARG A 6 -37.53 -5.83 49.62
CA ARG A 6 -37.89 -6.68 50.77
C ARG A 6 -38.47 -8.03 50.35
N HIS A 7 -39.26 -8.05 49.26
CA HIS A 7 -39.87 -9.27 48.76
C HIS A 7 -38.85 -10.22 48.12
N HIS A 8 -37.92 -9.70 47.30
CA HIS A 8 -36.94 -10.52 46.59
C HIS A 8 -35.66 -10.81 47.39
N TYR A 9 -35.32 -9.98 48.38
CA TYR A 9 -34.12 -10.12 49.22
C TYR A 9 -34.47 -10.03 50.70
N PRO A 10 -35.22 -11.01 51.26
CA PRO A 10 -35.71 -10.96 52.64
C PRO A 10 -34.59 -10.99 53.70
N GLU A 11 -33.41 -11.51 53.35
CA GLU A 11 -32.24 -11.52 54.23
C GLU A 11 -31.44 -10.20 54.23
N GLN A 12 -31.77 -9.27 53.34
CA GLN A 12 -31.08 -7.98 53.28
C GLN A 12 -31.69 -6.99 54.27
N SER A 13 -30.83 -6.38 55.09
CA SER A 13 -31.26 -5.40 56.10
C SER A 13 -31.96 -4.19 55.45
N ASP A 14 -32.90 -3.58 56.17
CA ASP A 14 -33.63 -2.41 55.68
C ASP A 14 -32.71 -1.21 55.38
N THR A 15 -31.62 -1.07 56.14
CA THR A 15 -30.60 -0.04 55.92
C THR A 15 -29.82 -0.31 54.64
N ASP A 16 -29.44 -1.56 54.38
CA ASP A 16 -28.78 -1.93 53.13
C ASP A 16 -29.73 -1.83 51.92
N ASN A 17 -31.03 -2.08 52.08
CA ASN A 17 -32.04 -1.89 51.04
C ASN A 17 -32.17 -0.40 50.65
N GLN A 18 -32.15 0.51 51.62
CA GLN A 18 -32.15 1.95 51.36
C GLN A 18 -30.84 2.42 50.71
N LEU A 19 -29.69 1.91 51.16
CA LEU A 19 -28.39 2.18 50.56
C LEU A 19 -28.32 1.70 49.11
N THR A 20 -28.93 0.55 48.81
CA THR A 20 -29.00 0.00 47.46
C THR A 20 -29.83 0.90 46.52
N LEU A 21 -30.99 1.38 46.98
CA LEU A 21 -31.78 2.35 46.21
C LEU A 21 -31.06 3.67 45.97
N THR A 22 -30.24 4.09 46.93
CA THR A 22 -29.42 5.30 46.82
C THR A 22 -28.28 5.07 45.84
N ALA A 23 -27.61 3.91 45.90
CA ALA A 23 -26.53 3.52 45.00
C ALA A 23 -26.97 3.45 43.53
N LEU A 24 -28.20 2.98 43.25
CA LEU A 24 -28.77 2.94 41.89
C LEU A 24 -28.93 4.33 41.26
N ARG A 25 -29.03 5.39 42.06
CA ARG A 25 -29.14 6.78 41.58
C ARG A 25 -27.79 7.46 41.35
N VAL A 26 -26.70 6.81 41.76
CA VAL A 26 -25.32 7.31 41.66
C VAL A 26 -24.64 6.65 40.45
N ALA A 27 -23.86 7.44 39.69
CA ALA A 27 -23.11 6.96 38.53
C ALA A 27 -22.06 5.91 38.93
N ASP A 28 -21.86 4.89 38.11
CA ASP A 28 -21.12 3.67 38.47
C ASP A 28 -19.64 3.91 38.86
N ASN A 29 -19.04 4.96 38.32
CA ASN A 29 -17.69 5.42 38.62
C ASN A 29 -17.55 6.14 39.97
N THR A 30 -18.65 6.52 40.62
CA THR A 30 -18.66 7.28 41.89
C THR A 30 -19.20 6.50 43.09
N ARG A 31 -19.58 5.22 42.89
CA ARG A 31 -20.10 4.35 43.94
C ARG A 31 -18.99 3.89 44.89
N THR A 32 -19.27 3.87 46.18
CA THR A 32 -18.36 3.25 47.17
C THR A 32 -18.34 1.73 47.00
N LEU A 33 -17.30 1.06 47.52
CA LEU A 33 -17.16 -0.40 47.42
C LEU A 33 -18.41 -1.13 47.94
N LYS A 34 -18.96 -0.69 49.09
CA LYS A 34 -20.19 -1.25 49.66
C LYS A 34 -21.40 -1.04 48.73
N GLN A 35 -21.52 0.13 48.09
CA GLN A 35 -22.58 0.40 47.13
C GLN A 35 -22.45 -0.45 45.86
N ARG A 36 -21.23 -0.68 45.36
CA ARG A 36 -20.98 -1.57 44.22
C ARG A 36 -21.39 -2.99 44.52
N THR A 37 -20.95 -3.56 45.64
CA THR A 37 -21.31 -4.94 46.01
C THR A 37 -22.81 -5.13 46.19
N LEU A 38 -23.52 -4.13 46.72
CA LEU A 38 -24.99 -4.17 46.84
C LEU A 38 -25.69 -4.11 45.48
N VAL A 39 -25.20 -3.30 44.54
CA VAL A 39 -25.74 -3.22 43.18
C VAL A 39 -25.38 -4.45 42.34
N GLU A 40 -24.19 -5.02 42.48
CA GLU A 40 -23.78 -6.28 41.85
C GLU A 40 -24.63 -7.46 42.33
N ARG A 41 -24.99 -7.49 43.63
CA ARG A 41 -25.95 -8.48 44.15
C ARG A 41 -27.33 -8.35 43.51
N LEU A 42 -27.75 -7.14 43.13
CA LEU A 42 -28.98 -6.93 42.34
C LEU A 42 -28.85 -7.30 40.86
N GLN A 43 -27.66 -7.39 40.29
CA GLN A 43 -27.51 -7.78 38.87
C GLN A 43 -27.93 -9.24 38.61
N ARG A 44 -28.16 -10.04 39.67
CA ARG A 44 -28.87 -11.31 39.58
C ARG A 44 -30.41 -11.16 39.52
N VAL A 45 -30.94 -10.01 39.09
CA VAL A 45 -32.34 -9.94 38.65
C VAL A 45 -32.44 -10.75 37.36
N GLU A 46 -33.07 -11.91 37.47
CA GLU A 46 -33.40 -12.82 36.38
C GLU A 46 -33.93 -12.03 35.19
N VAL A 47 -33.23 -12.13 34.06
CA VAL A 47 -33.83 -11.82 32.76
C VAL A 47 -35.00 -12.78 32.64
N LEU A 48 -36.22 -12.26 32.79
CA LEU A 48 -37.42 -13.05 32.52
C LEU A 48 -37.24 -13.64 31.11
N PRO A 49 -37.38 -14.97 30.94
CA PRO A 49 -37.34 -15.57 29.61
C PRO A 49 -38.40 -14.90 28.73
N ASP A 50 -38.15 -14.83 27.42
CA ASP A 50 -38.90 -13.97 26.50
C ASP A 50 -40.41 -14.28 26.45
N ASP A 51 -40.81 -15.47 26.90
CA ASP A 51 -42.20 -15.93 27.07
C ASP A 51 -42.95 -15.30 28.26
N GLN A 52 -42.24 -14.74 29.24
CA GLN A 52 -42.80 -14.10 30.43
C GLN A 52 -42.69 -12.57 30.42
N GLN A 53 -42.15 -12.00 29.34
CA GLN A 53 -42.04 -10.55 29.19
C GLN A 53 -43.38 -9.94 28.72
N PRO A 54 -43.78 -8.77 29.22
CA PRO A 54 -44.96 -8.04 28.73
C PRO A 54 -44.86 -7.78 27.22
N ALA A 55 -45.98 -7.87 26.50
CA ALA A 55 -46.05 -7.63 25.05
C ALA A 55 -45.44 -6.28 24.63
N SER A 56 -45.60 -5.23 25.46
CA SER A 56 -45.01 -3.91 25.23
C SER A 56 -43.48 -3.90 25.19
N ILE A 57 -42.82 -4.79 25.94
CA ILE A 57 -41.35 -4.91 25.93
C ILE A 57 -40.87 -5.61 24.67
N LEU A 58 -41.58 -6.66 24.24
CA LEU A 58 -41.28 -7.39 23.00
C LEU A 58 -41.46 -6.49 21.77
N GLU A 59 -42.54 -5.73 21.71
CA GLU A 59 -42.78 -4.73 20.66
C GLU A 59 -41.68 -3.66 20.62
N THR A 60 -41.29 -3.13 21.80
CA THR A 60 -40.22 -2.11 21.88
C THR A 60 -38.87 -2.68 21.43
N ARG A 61 -38.55 -3.92 21.78
CA ARG A 61 -37.33 -4.61 21.32
C ARG A 61 -37.31 -4.80 19.81
N GLN A 62 -38.46 -5.14 19.22
CA GLN A 62 -38.59 -5.28 17.78
C GLN A 62 -38.36 -3.93 17.08
N VAL A 63 -38.98 -2.85 17.58
CA VAL A 63 -38.76 -1.49 17.07
C VAL A 63 -37.29 -1.07 17.20
N ILE A 64 -36.63 -1.37 18.32
CA ILE A 64 -35.19 -1.09 18.49
C ILE A 64 -34.38 -1.86 17.46
N SER A 65 -34.61 -3.16 17.28
CA SER A 65 -33.91 -3.99 16.29
C SER A 65 -34.10 -3.48 14.86
N ASP A 66 -35.33 -3.11 14.49
CA ASP A 66 -35.65 -2.55 13.18
C ASP A 66 -34.93 -1.20 12.98
N THR A 67 -34.95 -0.34 14.00
CA THR A 67 -34.28 0.97 13.98
C THR A 67 -32.76 0.83 13.91
N GLU A 68 -32.18 -0.14 14.60
CA GLU A 68 -30.75 -0.45 14.53
C GLU A 68 -30.36 -0.96 13.15
N ARG A 69 -31.15 -1.86 12.55
CA ARG A 69 -30.95 -2.31 11.17
C ARG A 69 -30.99 -1.14 10.18
N GLU A 70 -31.96 -0.25 10.34
CA GLU A 70 -32.11 0.93 9.49
C GLU A 70 -30.97 1.93 9.68
N LEU A 71 -30.56 2.18 10.92
CA LEU A 71 -29.40 3.02 11.23
C LEU A 71 -28.12 2.45 10.62
N HIS A 72 -27.93 1.13 10.67
CA HIS A 72 -26.79 0.47 10.02
C HIS A 72 -26.84 0.63 8.50
N ARG A 73 -28.03 0.51 7.88
CA ARG A 73 -28.23 0.73 6.44
C ARG A 73 -27.86 2.17 6.04
N LEU A 74 -28.40 3.16 6.76
CA LEU A 74 -28.13 4.58 6.50
C LEU A 74 -26.65 4.94 6.75
N ARG A 75 -26.03 4.38 7.80
CA ARG A 75 -24.60 4.57 8.07
C ARG A 75 -23.70 4.03 6.96
N ARG A 76 -24.09 2.93 6.30
CA ARG A 76 -23.37 2.41 5.11
C ARG A 76 -23.50 3.33 3.89
N GLN A 77 -24.55 4.15 3.82
CA GLN A 77 -24.78 5.11 2.73
C GLN A 77 -24.13 6.48 2.98
N LEU A 78 -23.79 6.79 4.24
CA LEU A 78 -23.10 8.03 4.57
C LEU A 78 -21.70 8.03 3.97
N ILE A 79 -21.48 8.91 3.00
CA ILE A 79 -20.14 9.30 2.56
C ILE A 79 -19.60 10.24 3.65
N PRO A 80 -18.51 9.89 4.36
CA PRO A 80 -17.92 10.80 5.33
C PRO A 80 -17.48 12.05 4.59
N PRO A 81 -17.53 13.22 5.24
CA PRO A 81 -16.97 14.41 4.63
C PRO A 81 -15.51 14.12 4.28
N LEU A 82 -15.16 14.32 3.01
CA LEU A 82 -13.81 14.20 2.46
C LEU A 82 -12.93 15.28 3.10
N THR A 83 -12.57 15.07 4.36
CA THR A 83 -11.69 15.93 5.11
C THR A 83 -10.29 15.38 4.95
N ILE A 84 -9.43 16.16 4.30
CA ILE A 84 -8.01 15.86 4.22
C ILE A 84 -7.28 16.69 5.28
N ARG A 85 -6.30 16.09 5.93
CA ARG A 85 -5.30 16.88 6.65
C ARG A 85 -4.35 17.44 5.62
N ALA A 86 -4.38 18.75 5.42
CA ALA A 86 -3.51 19.44 4.47
C ALA A 86 -2.71 20.53 5.18
N LEU A 87 -1.47 20.75 4.73
CA LEU A 87 -0.75 21.98 5.06
C LEU A 87 -1.06 23.03 3.99
N TRP A 88 -1.67 24.14 4.38
CA TRP A 88 -1.94 25.26 3.48
C TRP A 88 -1.26 26.54 3.94
N ASP A 89 -1.06 27.44 2.99
CA ASP A 89 -0.54 28.79 3.26
C ASP A 89 -1.62 29.64 3.95
N LEU A 90 -1.24 30.29 5.06
CA LEU A 90 -2.12 31.10 5.92
C LEU A 90 -2.30 32.54 5.41
N GLY A 91 -1.62 32.95 4.34
CA GLY A 91 -1.73 34.27 3.73
C GLY A 91 -0.96 35.38 4.45
N ARG A 92 -0.82 35.28 5.77
CA ARG A 92 0.06 36.13 6.57
C ARG A 92 1.32 35.32 6.93
N PRO A 93 2.46 35.59 6.29
CA PRO A 93 3.67 34.84 6.60
C PRO A 93 4.22 35.25 7.96
N SER A 94 4.71 34.27 8.74
CA SER A 94 5.49 34.56 9.94
C SER A 94 6.77 35.32 9.54
N PRO A 95 7.10 36.46 10.18
CA PRO A 95 8.33 37.17 9.90
C PRO A 95 9.53 36.30 10.29
N THR A 96 10.57 36.31 9.46
CA THR A 96 11.82 35.60 9.71
C THR A 96 12.91 36.64 9.92
N TYR A 97 13.76 36.47 10.93
CA TYR A 97 14.82 37.42 11.27
C TYR A 97 16.17 36.70 11.31
N THR A 98 17.23 37.42 10.95
CA THR A 98 18.59 36.97 11.24
C THR A 98 18.81 37.06 12.74
N LEU A 99 19.09 35.93 13.40
CA LEU A 99 19.30 35.90 14.85
C LEU A 99 20.69 36.42 15.22
N ARG A 100 20.77 37.39 16.12
CA ARG A 100 22.06 37.92 16.59
C ARG A 100 22.77 36.82 17.38
N ARG A 101 23.95 36.41 16.91
CA ARG A 101 24.74 35.30 17.49
C ARG A 101 23.99 33.96 17.56
N GLY A 102 22.94 33.78 16.74
CA GLY A 102 22.11 32.57 16.77
C GLY A 102 21.13 32.48 17.94
N GLU A 103 21.02 33.50 18.78
CA GLU A 103 20.10 33.50 19.93
C GLU A 103 18.64 33.74 19.48
N HIS A 104 17.74 32.78 19.74
CA HIS A 104 16.34 32.83 19.28
C HIS A 104 15.53 34.01 19.83
N ASN A 105 15.94 34.56 20.97
CA ASN A 105 15.29 35.68 21.65
C ASN A 105 15.86 37.05 21.25
N LYS A 106 16.86 37.10 20.37
CA LYS A 106 17.49 38.33 19.88
C LYS A 106 17.34 38.46 18.36
N PRO A 107 16.13 38.76 17.86
CA PRO A 107 15.91 39.00 16.44
C PRO A 107 16.74 40.20 15.96
N GLY A 108 17.42 40.04 14.82
CA GLY A 108 18.13 41.08 14.11
C GLY A 108 17.33 41.59 12.91
N ALA A 109 17.98 41.72 11.76
CA ALA A 109 17.35 42.21 10.54
C ALA A 109 16.25 41.27 10.04
N LEU A 110 15.15 41.84 9.53
CA LEU A 110 14.09 41.09 8.87
C LEU A 110 14.62 40.50 7.55
N VAL A 111 14.29 39.22 7.32
CA VAL A 111 14.66 38.49 6.10
C VAL A 111 13.40 38.33 5.25
N GLY A 112 13.45 38.89 4.05
CA GLY A 112 12.42 38.71 3.03
C GLY A 112 12.50 37.34 2.34
N PRO A 113 11.45 36.92 1.61
CA PRO A 113 11.54 35.74 0.76
C PRO A 113 12.55 35.98 -0.37
N GLY A 114 13.30 34.94 -0.72
CA GLY A 114 14.30 34.99 -1.77
C GLY A 114 14.92 33.61 -2.01
N VAL A 115 15.85 33.57 -2.95
CA VAL A 115 16.67 32.39 -3.26
C VAL A 115 18.12 32.69 -2.89
N PRO A 116 18.99 31.67 -2.71
CA PRO A 116 20.41 31.91 -2.42
C PRO A 116 21.03 32.82 -3.48
N SER A 117 21.64 33.93 -3.06
CA SER A 117 22.19 34.95 -3.96
C SER A 117 23.30 34.42 -4.89
N VAL A 118 24.00 33.36 -4.49
CA VAL A 118 24.99 32.67 -5.34
C VAL A 118 24.38 31.97 -6.55
N LEU A 119 23.07 31.72 -6.51
CA LEU A 119 22.30 31.09 -7.59
C LEU A 119 21.49 32.12 -8.41
N THR A 120 21.73 33.41 -8.19
CA THR A 120 21.11 34.48 -8.98
C THR A 120 22.18 35.28 -9.72
N ASP A 121 21.75 35.94 -10.78
CA ASP A 121 22.54 36.94 -11.50
C ASP A 121 22.71 38.26 -10.71
N GLY A 122 22.08 38.39 -9.54
CA GLY A 122 22.02 39.62 -8.76
C GLY A 122 21.18 40.74 -9.37
N HIS A 123 20.62 40.53 -10.56
CA HIS A 123 19.90 41.52 -11.35
C HIS A 123 18.41 41.21 -11.46
N THR A 124 18.04 39.93 -11.47
CA THR A 124 16.66 39.46 -11.55
C THR A 124 16.07 39.38 -10.15
N PRO A 125 15.09 40.24 -9.80
CA PRO A 125 14.48 40.23 -8.48
C PRO A 125 13.63 38.97 -8.28
N PHE A 126 13.67 38.39 -7.07
CA PHE A 126 12.74 37.33 -6.69
C PHE A 126 11.38 37.94 -6.38
N VAL A 127 10.47 37.93 -7.36
CA VAL A 127 9.14 38.52 -7.23
C VAL A 127 8.16 37.52 -6.65
N VAL A 128 7.46 37.93 -5.58
CA VAL A 128 6.39 37.15 -4.96
C VAL A 128 5.05 37.83 -5.23
N GLU A 129 4.23 37.18 -6.06
CA GLU A 129 2.89 37.64 -6.39
C GLU A 129 1.82 36.72 -5.77
N PRO A 130 0.81 37.27 -5.08
CA PRO A 130 -0.32 36.49 -4.61
C PRO A 130 -1.05 35.85 -5.80
N PRO A 131 -1.25 34.51 -5.81
CA PRO A 131 -1.81 33.81 -6.97
C PRO A 131 -3.30 34.08 -7.20
N PHE A 132 -4.01 34.56 -6.17
CA PHE A 132 -5.44 34.82 -6.22
C PHE A 132 -5.73 36.22 -5.67
N PRO A 133 -5.65 37.27 -6.51
CA PRO A 133 -5.84 38.66 -6.07
C PRO A 133 -7.18 38.91 -5.38
N ASN A 134 -8.23 38.18 -5.80
CA ASN A 134 -9.59 38.27 -5.26
C ASN A 134 -10.02 37.01 -4.46
N GLY A 135 -9.07 36.13 -4.12
CA GLY A 135 -9.34 34.84 -3.50
C GLY A 135 -8.86 34.73 -2.06
N THR A 136 -8.65 33.50 -1.58
CA THR A 136 -8.08 33.27 -0.24
C THR A 136 -6.72 33.96 -0.10
N ALA A 137 -6.49 34.61 1.05
CA ALA A 137 -5.19 35.22 1.35
C ALA A 137 -4.10 34.13 1.32
N LYS A 138 -3.23 34.17 0.31
CA LYS A 138 -2.07 33.28 0.13
C LYS A 138 -0.86 34.16 -0.15
N THR A 139 0.30 33.77 0.39
CA THR A 139 1.53 34.56 0.25
C THR A 139 2.10 34.53 -1.16
N GLY A 140 1.82 33.48 -1.94
CA GLY A 140 2.43 33.26 -3.26
C GLY A 140 3.89 32.78 -3.23
N ARG A 141 4.52 32.70 -2.05
CA ARG A 141 5.95 32.35 -1.90
C ARG A 141 6.31 31.00 -2.51
N ARG A 142 5.48 29.97 -2.28
CA ARG A 142 5.71 28.62 -2.84
C ARG A 142 5.62 28.60 -4.37
N LEU A 143 4.68 29.37 -4.94
CA LEU A 143 4.52 29.46 -6.39
C LEU A 143 5.69 30.22 -7.03
N ALA A 144 6.12 31.34 -6.42
CA ALA A 144 7.30 32.07 -6.86
C ALA A 144 8.56 31.19 -6.87
N PHE A 145 8.76 30.40 -5.80
CA PHE A 145 9.88 29.46 -5.72
C PHE A 145 9.78 28.34 -6.76
N ALA A 146 8.58 27.78 -6.97
CA ALA A 146 8.37 26.77 -8.01
C ALA A 146 8.68 27.31 -9.41
N ARG A 147 8.22 28.53 -9.73
CA ARG A 147 8.51 29.19 -11.01
C ARG A 147 10.01 29.37 -11.22
N TRP A 148 10.75 29.79 -10.20
CA TRP A 148 12.20 29.92 -10.23
C TRP A 148 12.90 28.57 -10.46
N LEU A 149 12.50 27.51 -9.73
CA LEU A 149 13.06 26.17 -9.89
C LEU A 149 12.85 25.58 -11.30
N THR A 150 11.76 25.94 -11.96
CA THR A 150 11.38 25.41 -13.27
C THR A 150 11.73 26.34 -14.43
N GLN A 151 12.57 27.36 -14.21
CA GLN A 151 13.04 28.20 -15.30
C GLN A 151 13.88 27.36 -16.28
N PRO A 152 13.80 27.63 -17.61
CA PRO A 152 14.53 26.84 -18.61
C PRO A 152 16.05 26.83 -18.43
N ASP A 153 16.61 27.91 -17.87
CA ASP A 153 18.02 28.10 -17.57
C ASP A 153 18.44 27.53 -16.20
N HIS A 154 17.50 26.97 -15.43
CA HIS A 154 17.82 26.40 -14.13
C HIS A 154 18.64 25.09 -14.28
N PRO A 155 19.88 25.02 -13.75
CA PRO A 155 20.86 24.00 -14.16
C PRO A 155 20.60 22.58 -13.63
N LEU A 156 19.80 22.42 -12.56
CA LEU A 156 19.68 21.13 -11.84
C LEU A 156 18.30 20.48 -11.92
N THR A 157 17.20 21.24 -11.83
CA THR A 157 15.84 20.68 -11.69
C THR A 157 15.49 19.67 -12.77
N ALA A 158 15.72 20.00 -14.04
CA ALA A 158 15.44 19.10 -15.16
C ALA A 158 16.35 17.86 -15.12
N ARG A 159 17.66 18.03 -14.89
CA ARG A 159 18.63 16.93 -14.80
C ARG A 159 18.30 15.96 -13.66
N VAL A 160 17.95 16.47 -12.49
CA VAL A 160 17.55 15.67 -11.33
C VAL A 160 16.28 14.87 -11.64
N MET A 161 15.27 15.50 -12.22
CA MET A 161 14.03 14.81 -12.57
C MET A 161 14.25 13.72 -13.63
N VAL A 162 15.00 14.03 -14.68
CA VAL A 162 15.38 13.07 -15.72
C VAL A 162 16.14 11.89 -15.11
N ASN A 163 17.12 12.15 -14.25
CA ASN A 163 17.91 11.08 -13.64
C ASN A 163 17.07 10.15 -12.75
N ARG A 164 16.08 10.70 -12.03
CA ARG A 164 15.13 9.89 -11.23
C ARG A 164 14.24 9.03 -12.12
N VAL A 165 13.71 9.60 -13.20
CA VAL A 165 12.90 8.83 -14.16
C VAL A 165 13.74 7.75 -14.82
N TRP A 166 14.99 8.07 -15.17
CA TRP A 166 15.96 7.11 -15.70
C TRP A 166 16.22 5.96 -14.71
N TYR A 167 16.52 6.29 -13.45
CA TYR A 167 16.73 5.31 -12.39
C TYR A 167 15.57 4.32 -12.25
N HIS A 168 14.32 4.79 -12.30
CA HIS A 168 13.16 3.89 -12.20
C HIS A 168 13.00 2.93 -13.38
N HIS A 169 13.52 3.28 -14.56
CA HIS A 169 13.48 2.42 -15.75
C HIS A 169 14.69 1.48 -15.84
N PHE A 170 15.89 1.98 -15.54
CA PHE A 170 17.14 1.24 -15.73
C PHE A 170 17.75 0.67 -14.44
N GLY A 171 17.12 0.91 -13.28
CA GLY A 171 17.58 0.47 -11.95
C GLY A 171 18.74 1.28 -11.38
N THR A 172 19.54 1.93 -12.23
CA THR A 172 20.63 2.84 -11.82
C THR A 172 20.51 4.16 -12.59
N GLY A 173 20.63 5.28 -11.89
CA GLY A 173 20.65 6.60 -12.51
C GLY A 173 21.91 6.83 -13.36
N LEU A 174 21.85 7.74 -14.33
CA LEU A 174 23.03 8.25 -15.04
C LEU A 174 24.04 8.82 -14.04
N VAL A 175 23.54 9.62 -13.10
CA VAL A 175 24.19 9.89 -11.81
C VAL A 175 23.69 8.85 -10.82
N LYS A 176 24.60 8.07 -10.24
CA LYS A 176 24.26 6.99 -9.32
C LYS A 176 23.59 7.51 -8.04
N ASP A 177 24.16 8.57 -7.47
CA ASP A 177 23.67 9.19 -6.23
C ASP A 177 22.47 10.10 -6.50
N LEU A 178 21.26 9.58 -6.25
CA LEU A 178 20.02 10.35 -6.45
C LEU A 178 19.85 11.52 -5.46
N GLU A 179 20.56 11.49 -4.33
CA GLU A 179 20.49 12.51 -3.27
C GLU A 179 21.46 13.67 -3.51
N ASN A 180 22.57 13.43 -4.21
CA ASN A 180 23.66 14.38 -4.35
C ASN A 180 24.02 14.60 -5.83
N PHE A 181 23.35 15.57 -6.44
CA PHE A 181 23.57 15.94 -7.84
C PHE A 181 24.66 17.03 -8.03
N GLY A 182 25.43 17.32 -6.98
CA GLY A 182 26.46 18.36 -6.97
C GLY A 182 27.87 17.82 -7.20
N ARG A 183 28.88 18.70 -7.09
CA ARG A 183 30.31 18.34 -7.23
C ARG A 183 30.82 17.31 -6.20
N GLN A 184 30.06 17.10 -5.12
CA GLN A 184 30.39 16.10 -4.10
C GLN A 184 29.79 14.72 -4.40
N GLY A 185 28.90 14.60 -5.39
CA GLY A 185 28.36 13.32 -5.85
C GLY A 185 29.18 12.72 -7.00
N GLU A 186 28.81 11.50 -7.40
CA GLU A 186 29.41 10.84 -8.55
C GLU A 186 29.10 11.60 -9.87
N PRO A 187 30.07 11.75 -10.79
CA PRO A 187 29.79 12.31 -12.11
C PRO A 187 28.80 11.42 -12.91
N PRO A 188 28.02 12.00 -13.83
CA PRO A 188 27.14 11.21 -14.70
C PRO A 188 27.95 10.27 -15.58
N SER A 189 27.47 9.03 -15.76
CA SER A 189 28.09 8.08 -16.69
C SER A 189 28.03 8.56 -18.15
N HIS A 190 26.95 9.25 -18.52
CA HIS A 190 26.73 9.81 -19.85
C HIS A 190 26.28 11.28 -19.75
N PRO A 191 27.22 12.24 -19.60
CA PRO A 191 26.89 13.66 -19.38
C PRO A 191 26.09 14.26 -20.53
N GLU A 192 26.50 14.00 -21.78
CA GLU A 192 25.82 14.55 -22.97
C GLU A 192 24.39 14.03 -23.10
N LEU A 193 24.15 12.76 -22.76
CA LEU A 193 22.82 12.16 -22.76
C LEU A 193 21.92 12.80 -21.69
N LEU A 194 22.45 12.98 -20.48
CA LEU A 194 21.72 13.62 -19.39
C LEU A 194 21.31 15.05 -19.75
N ASP A 195 22.24 15.81 -20.35
CA ASP A 195 22.00 17.18 -20.77
C ASP A 195 20.97 17.25 -21.90
N TRP A 196 21.10 16.39 -22.91
CA TRP A 196 20.13 16.29 -23.99
C TRP A 196 18.73 15.93 -23.49
N LEU A 197 18.61 14.95 -22.60
CA LEU A 197 17.32 14.56 -22.01
C LEU A 197 16.72 15.69 -21.16
N ALA A 198 17.55 16.43 -20.41
CA ALA A 198 17.10 17.55 -19.58
C ALA A 198 16.54 18.69 -20.43
N VAL A 199 17.25 19.07 -21.51
CA VAL A 199 16.78 20.08 -22.47
C VAL A 199 15.49 19.61 -23.14
N ALA A 200 15.46 18.39 -23.67
CA ALA A 200 14.29 17.83 -24.32
C ALA A 200 13.07 17.76 -23.38
N PHE A 201 13.28 17.49 -22.09
CA PHE A 201 12.22 17.46 -21.09
C PHE A 201 11.60 18.85 -20.87
N VAL A 202 12.42 19.91 -20.82
CA VAL A 202 11.96 21.30 -20.70
C VAL A 202 11.23 21.75 -21.99
N GLU A 203 11.81 21.49 -23.16
CA GLU A 203 11.25 21.86 -24.47
C GLU A 203 9.88 21.19 -24.73
N ARG A 204 9.69 19.97 -24.21
CA ARG A 204 8.42 19.23 -24.28
C ARG A 204 7.45 19.58 -23.15
N GLY A 205 7.63 20.74 -22.54
CA GLY A 205 6.71 21.28 -21.53
C GLY A 205 6.66 20.47 -20.24
N TRP A 206 7.79 19.87 -19.83
CA TRP A 206 7.90 19.09 -18.59
C TRP A 206 6.99 17.84 -18.56
N SER A 207 6.65 17.30 -19.73
CA SER A 207 5.79 16.11 -19.85
C SER A 207 6.51 14.83 -19.43
N VAL A 208 6.26 14.37 -18.21
CA VAL A 208 6.83 13.11 -17.66
C VAL A 208 6.42 11.91 -18.52
N LYS A 209 5.21 11.91 -19.07
CA LYS A 209 4.70 10.84 -19.94
C LYS A 209 5.49 10.73 -21.25
N GLU A 210 5.85 11.86 -21.85
CA GLU A 210 6.68 11.85 -23.05
C GLU A 210 8.12 11.43 -22.75
N LEU A 211 8.66 11.84 -21.60
CA LEU A 211 9.97 11.40 -21.14
C LEU A 211 10.02 9.88 -20.95
N HIS A 212 9.00 9.29 -20.31
CA HIS A 212 8.88 7.83 -20.21
C HIS A 212 8.84 7.17 -21.58
N ARG A 213 7.99 7.65 -22.50
CA ARG A 213 7.90 7.10 -23.87
C ARG A 213 9.25 7.18 -24.58
N LEU A 214 9.97 8.30 -24.47
CA LEU A 214 11.28 8.49 -25.08
C LEU A 214 12.30 7.45 -24.59
N MET A 215 12.34 7.21 -23.27
CA MET A 215 13.23 6.19 -22.70
C MET A 215 12.81 4.77 -23.11
N MET A 216 11.52 4.42 -22.97
CA MET A 216 11.02 3.07 -23.24
C MET A 216 11.08 2.66 -24.71
N THR A 217 11.10 3.62 -25.63
CA THR A 217 11.25 3.36 -27.08
C THR A 217 12.71 3.39 -27.55
N SER A 218 13.65 3.74 -26.67
CA SER A 218 15.08 3.73 -26.98
C SER A 218 15.60 2.33 -27.31
N ARG A 219 16.77 2.26 -27.95
CA ARG A 219 17.47 0.98 -28.14
C ARG A 219 17.92 0.41 -26.79
N ALA A 220 18.39 1.26 -25.87
CA ALA A 220 18.90 0.85 -24.56
C ALA A 220 17.84 0.13 -23.73
N TYR A 221 16.61 0.67 -23.65
CA TYR A 221 15.53 0.04 -22.90
C TYR A 221 15.04 -1.28 -23.50
N ARG A 222 15.15 -1.44 -24.82
CA ARG A 222 14.68 -2.64 -25.56
C ARG A 222 15.77 -3.71 -25.74
N GLN A 223 16.88 -3.62 -25.01
CA GLN A 223 17.91 -4.65 -25.03
C GLN A 223 17.43 -5.92 -24.33
N SER A 224 18.02 -7.06 -24.69
CA SER A 224 17.83 -8.31 -23.95
C SER A 224 18.48 -8.22 -22.56
N SER A 225 17.95 -8.96 -21.60
CA SER A 225 18.55 -9.17 -20.27
C SER A 225 19.62 -10.27 -20.26
N GLU A 226 19.90 -10.90 -21.40
CA GLU A 226 20.99 -11.87 -21.54
C GLU A 226 22.37 -11.23 -21.37
N ILE A 227 23.16 -11.77 -20.46
CA ILE A 227 24.47 -11.22 -20.10
C ILE A 227 25.57 -11.93 -20.90
N GLY A 228 26.21 -11.19 -21.79
CA GLY A 228 27.43 -11.65 -22.48
C GLY A 228 28.64 -11.70 -21.54
N ARG A 229 29.46 -12.76 -21.63
CA ARG A 229 30.68 -12.92 -20.81
C ARG A 229 31.66 -11.74 -20.93
N GLU A 230 31.81 -11.20 -22.13
CA GLU A 230 32.70 -10.05 -22.37
C GLU A 230 32.17 -8.79 -21.69
N SER A 231 30.86 -8.52 -21.79
CA SER A 231 30.21 -7.38 -21.14
C SER A 231 30.36 -7.45 -19.62
N LEU A 232 30.14 -8.63 -19.02
CA LEU A 232 30.31 -8.83 -17.59
C LEU A 232 31.75 -8.58 -17.11
N THR A 233 32.74 -8.87 -17.96
CA THR A 233 34.16 -8.65 -17.63
C THR A 233 34.55 -7.17 -17.74
N LYS A 234 34.03 -6.46 -18.74
CA LYS A 234 34.34 -5.05 -19.00
C LYS A 234 33.57 -4.07 -18.12
N ASP A 235 32.29 -4.37 -17.87
CA ASP A 235 31.39 -3.54 -17.07
C ASP A 235 30.45 -4.41 -16.22
N PRO A 236 30.95 -4.92 -15.08
CA PRO A 236 30.15 -5.76 -14.18
C PRO A 236 28.92 -5.05 -13.61
N GLN A 237 28.91 -3.71 -13.59
CA GLN A 237 27.84 -2.90 -13.01
C GLN A 237 26.81 -2.44 -14.05
N ASN A 238 26.99 -2.81 -15.32
CA ASN A 238 26.14 -2.41 -16.44
C ASN A 238 25.94 -0.88 -16.54
N ARG A 239 26.97 -0.08 -16.19
CA ARG A 239 26.95 1.39 -16.28
C ARG A 239 26.87 1.90 -17.73
N LEU A 240 27.36 1.10 -18.68
CA LEU A 240 27.36 1.36 -20.12
C LEU A 240 26.12 0.80 -20.83
N LEU A 241 25.21 0.13 -20.11
CA LEU A 241 23.92 -0.35 -20.62
C LEU A 241 24.11 -1.29 -21.81
N SER A 242 24.84 -2.38 -21.58
CA SER A 242 25.05 -3.42 -22.59
C SER A 242 23.88 -4.39 -22.70
N HIS A 243 23.08 -4.49 -21.64
CA HIS A 243 21.92 -5.37 -21.48
C HIS A 243 20.88 -4.69 -20.60
N MET A 244 19.64 -5.18 -20.61
CA MET A 244 18.62 -4.74 -19.66
C MET A 244 18.83 -5.42 -18.30
N SER A 245 18.73 -4.65 -17.22
CA SER A 245 18.96 -5.16 -15.87
C SER A 245 17.70 -5.80 -15.32
N LEU A 246 17.78 -7.05 -14.88
CA LEU A 246 16.70 -7.72 -14.16
C LEU A 246 16.31 -6.89 -12.93
N ARG A 247 15.02 -6.54 -12.85
CA ARG A 247 14.49 -5.73 -11.76
C ARG A 247 13.59 -6.57 -10.89
N ARG A 248 13.85 -6.56 -9.59
CA ARG A 248 12.95 -7.17 -8.63
C ARG A 248 11.67 -6.35 -8.49
N LEU A 249 10.53 -7.02 -8.37
CA LEU A 249 9.25 -6.38 -8.05
C LEU A 249 9.29 -5.76 -6.66
N ASP A 250 8.83 -4.51 -6.59
CA ASP A 250 8.53 -3.81 -5.34
C ASP A 250 7.44 -4.53 -4.54
N ALA A 251 7.40 -4.32 -3.22
CA ALA A 251 6.38 -4.86 -2.31
C ALA A 251 4.95 -4.74 -2.85
N GLU A 252 4.55 -3.54 -3.27
CA GLU A 252 3.21 -3.25 -3.78
C GLU A 252 2.95 -3.93 -5.12
N ALA A 253 3.96 -3.95 -6.01
CA ALA A 253 3.86 -4.58 -7.32
C ALA A 253 3.77 -6.11 -7.20
N LEU A 254 4.50 -6.72 -6.27
CA LEU A 254 4.43 -8.15 -5.98
C LEU A 254 3.04 -8.54 -5.47
N ARG A 255 2.52 -7.83 -4.46
CA ARG A 255 1.17 -8.08 -3.95
C ARG A 255 0.12 -7.90 -5.05
N ASP A 256 0.17 -6.81 -5.80
CA ASP A 256 -0.78 -6.53 -6.89
C ASP A 256 -0.69 -7.59 -7.99
N SER A 257 0.52 -8.11 -8.29
CA SER A 257 0.72 -9.19 -9.26
C SER A 257 0.05 -10.49 -8.80
N LEU A 258 0.20 -10.86 -7.53
CA LEU A 258 -0.47 -12.04 -6.96
C LEU A 258 -2.00 -11.94 -7.06
N LEU A 259 -2.56 -10.76 -6.78
CA LEU A 259 -4.00 -10.50 -6.93
C LEU A 259 -4.43 -10.55 -8.40
N PHE A 260 -3.61 -10.01 -9.30
CA PHE A 260 -3.90 -9.99 -10.73
C PHE A 260 -3.92 -11.40 -11.32
N VAL A 261 -2.91 -12.22 -11.03
CA VAL A 261 -2.81 -13.60 -11.57
C VAL A 261 -3.89 -14.51 -10.98
N SER A 262 -4.20 -14.35 -9.70
CA SER A 262 -5.30 -15.09 -9.05
C SER A 262 -6.70 -14.67 -9.50
N GLY A 263 -6.84 -13.57 -10.26
CA GLY A 263 -8.13 -13.04 -10.70
C GLY A 263 -8.95 -12.40 -9.57
N LYS A 264 -8.31 -12.07 -8.45
CA LYS A 264 -8.96 -11.43 -7.30
C LYS A 264 -8.83 -9.90 -7.31
N LEU A 265 -7.92 -9.34 -8.10
CA LEU A 265 -7.65 -7.91 -8.11
C LEU A 265 -8.89 -7.08 -8.47
N GLU A 266 -9.27 -6.16 -7.59
CA GLU A 266 -10.30 -5.15 -7.83
C GLU A 266 -9.66 -3.85 -8.36
N PRO A 267 -9.83 -3.50 -9.65
CA PRO A 267 -9.15 -2.38 -10.28
C PRO A 267 -9.84 -1.02 -10.05
N THR A 268 -11.00 -0.99 -9.39
CA THR A 268 -11.77 0.26 -9.21
C THR A 268 -10.92 1.36 -8.56
N PRO A 269 -10.79 2.54 -9.20
CA PRO A 269 -10.02 3.64 -8.66
C PRO A 269 -10.81 4.40 -7.58
N GLY A 270 -10.11 4.87 -6.55
CA GLY A 270 -10.68 5.66 -5.45
C GLY A 270 -11.68 4.88 -4.57
N GLY A 271 -12.33 5.54 -3.63
CA GLY A 271 -13.22 4.87 -2.67
C GLY A 271 -12.49 4.39 -1.41
N TRP A 272 -13.17 3.53 -0.64
CA TRP A 272 -12.68 3.10 0.67
C TRP A 272 -11.49 2.13 0.57
N PRO A 273 -10.46 2.32 1.41
CA PRO A 273 -9.33 1.41 1.43
C PRO A 273 -9.68 0.07 2.07
N ASP A 274 -8.91 -0.97 1.74
CA ASP A 274 -9.00 -2.25 2.46
C ASP A 274 -8.44 -2.06 3.87
N ALA A 275 -9.19 -2.56 4.86
CA ALA A 275 -8.79 -2.48 6.24
C ALA A 275 -7.60 -3.41 6.51
N VAL A 276 -6.81 -3.05 7.52
CA VAL A 276 -5.76 -3.90 8.06
C VAL A 276 -6.13 -4.29 9.50
N SER A 277 -5.80 -5.52 9.87
CA SER A 277 -5.90 -5.99 11.26
C SER A 277 -4.58 -6.58 11.71
N VAL A 278 -4.40 -6.58 13.02
CA VAL A 278 -3.30 -7.25 13.68
C VAL A 278 -3.82 -8.58 14.22
N ASP A 279 -3.24 -9.67 13.73
CA ASP A 279 -3.54 -11.01 14.21
C ASP A 279 -2.93 -11.23 15.60
N ARG A 280 -3.33 -12.31 16.30
CA ARG A 280 -2.81 -12.61 17.65
C ARG A 280 -1.29 -12.78 17.68
N ASP A 281 -0.71 -13.23 16.57
CA ASP A 281 0.72 -13.45 16.41
C ASP A 281 1.47 -12.16 16.01
N GLY A 282 0.79 -11.02 15.98
CA GLY A 282 1.36 -9.71 15.61
C GLY A 282 1.45 -9.48 14.10
N LEU A 283 0.97 -10.42 13.28
CA LEU A 283 0.97 -10.29 11.82
C LEU A 283 -0.10 -9.26 11.40
N VAL A 284 0.34 -8.22 10.70
CA VAL A 284 -0.57 -7.26 10.08
C VAL A 284 -1.05 -7.84 8.74
N SER A 285 -2.33 -8.20 8.71
CA SER A 285 -3.03 -8.83 7.58
C SER A 285 -3.96 -7.82 6.93
N VAL A 286 -4.10 -7.89 5.60
CA VAL A 286 -5.18 -7.19 4.90
C VAL A 286 -6.45 -7.98 5.11
N LEU A 287 -7.54 -7.31 5.50
CA LEU A 287 -8.85 -7.93 5.67
C LEU A 287 -9.70 -7.71 4.41
N PRO A 288 -9.73 -8.66 3.47
CA PRO A 288 -10.71 -8.63 2.40
C PRO A 288 -12.11 -8.82 3.00
N THR A 289 -13.09 -8.05 2.56
CA THR A 289 -14.50 -8.32 2.89
C THR A 289 -15.05 -9.43 2.01
N ASP A 290 -16.09 -10.12 2.49
CA ASP A 290 -16.78 -11.22 1.77
C ASP A 290 -17.22 -10.88 0.33
N ASN A 291 -17.40 -9.59 0.02
CA ASN A 291 -17.72 -9.10 -1.32
C ASN A 291 -16.49 -8.76 -2.21
N GLY A 292 -15.29 -9.24 -1.88
CA GLY A 292 -14.13 -9.23 -2.78
C GLY A 292 -13.19 -8.02 -2.70
N ASN A 293 -13.02 -7.39 -1.52
CA ASN A 293 -12.13 -6.23 -1.36
C ASN A 293 -10.63 -6.61 -1.39
N TRP A 294 -10.14 -7.01 -2.56
CA TRP A 294 -8.73 -7.25 -2.87
C TRP A 294 -8.23 -6.12 -3.76
N ARG A 295 -8.14 -4.92 -3.19
CA ARG A 295 -7.79 -3.72 -3.94
C ARG A 295 -6.29 -3.65 -4.17
N ARG A 296 -5.92 -2.83 -5.16
CA ARG A 296 -4.52 -2.45 -5.40
C ARG A 296 -3.89 -1.93 -4.11
N SER A 297 -2.60 -2.20 -3.94
CA SER A 297 -1.85 -1.91 -2.71
C SER A 297 -1.84 -0.43 -2.34
N ILE A 298 -2.02 0.46 -3.32
CA ILE A 298 -2.20 1.92 -3.11
C ILE A 298 -3.49 2.30 -2.37
N TYR A 299 -4.46 1.38 -2.31
CA TYR A 299 -5.74 1.53 -1.61
C TYR A 299 -5.80 0.69 -0.34
N LEU A 300 -4.65 0.36 0.25
CA LEU A 300 -4.61 -0.24 1.58
C LEU A 300 -4.67 0.83 2.65
N GLN A 301 -5.27 0.49 3.79
CA GLN A 301 -5.23 1.38 4.95
C GLN A 301 -3.81 1.43 5.51
N HIS A 302 -3.12 2.56 5.32
CA HIS A 302 -1.79 2.78 5.89
C HIS A 302 -1.91 3.42 7.28
N ARG A 303 -1.52 2.67 8.31
CA ARG A 303 -1.33 3.20 9.68
C ARG A 303 0.15 3.11 10.01
N ARG A 304 0.68 4.13 10.70
CA ARG A 304 2.12 4.24 11.02
C ARG A 304 2.67 3.01 11.76
N THR A 305 1.84 2.31 12.53
CA THR A 305 2.20 1.14 13.33
C THR A 305 1.65 -0.18 12.80
N GLU A 306 0.80 -0.15 11.77
CA GLU A 306 0.11 -1.35 11.23
C GLU A 306 0.31 -1.37 9.71
N ILE A 307 1.57 -1.51 9.28
CA ILE A 307 1.91 -1.73 7.88
C ILE A 307 1.71 -3.22 7.59
N PRO A 308 1.01 -3.61 6.51
CA PRO A 308 0.88 -5.03 6.15
C PRO A 308 2.22 -5.74 6.13
N THR A 309 2.31 -6.87 6.84
CA THR A 309 3.56 -7.61 7.07
C THR A 309 4.23 -8.01 5.75
N MET A 310 3.42 -8.36 4.75
CA MET A 310 3.91 -8.66 3.42
C MET A 310 4.61 -7.48 2.77
N LEU A 311 4.09 -6.28 2.91
CA LEU A 311 4.73 -5.11 2.32
C LEU A 311 6.05 -4.80 3.04
N ASP A 312 6.03 -4.81 4.38
CA ASP A 312 7.20 -4.54 5.20
C ASP A 312 8.34 -5.55 4.94
N THR A 313 8.00 -6.84 4.85
CA THR A 313 8.96 -7.92 4.56
C THR A 313 9.62 -7.78 3.18
N PHE A 314 8.91 -7.20 2.21
CA PHE A 314 9.38 -6.99 0.84
C PHE A 314 9.90 -5.57 0.59
N ASP A 315 10.51 -4.98 1.61
CA ASP A 315 11.23 -3.70 1.52
C ASP A 315 10.31 -2.49 1.17
N TYR A 316 9.12 -2.43 1.76
CA TYR A 316 8.24 -1.25 1.67
C TYR A 316 9.00 0.05 2.01
N PRO A 317 8.78 1.16 1.27
CA PRO A 317 9.52 2.40 1.48
C PRO A 317 9.27 3.01 2.87
N GLN A 318 10.33 3.10 3.67
CA GLN A 318 10.30 3.77 4.97
C GLN A 318 10.38 5.29 4.79
N MET A 319 9.33 6.01 5.20
CA MET A 319 9.15 7.45 4.91
C MET A 319 9.69 8.40 5.99
N GLY A 320 10.90 8.16 6.53
CA GLY A 320 11.46 8.95 7.64
C GLY A 320 12.85 9.51 7.40
N PRO A 321 13.04 10.78 6.95
CA PRO A 321 12.04 11.77 6.52
C PRO A 321 11.59 11.64 5.05
N ASN A 322 12.33 10.91 4.22
CA ASN A 322 12.03 10.64 2.83
C ASN A 322 12.74 9.35 2.37
N CYS A 323 12.14 8.63 1.43
CA CYS A 323 12.76 7.49 0.76
C CYS A 323 13.19 7.93 -0.64
N ILE A 324 14.51 7.99 -0.91
CA ILE A 324 15.04 8.36 -2.23
C ILE A 324 15.32 7.12 -3.08
N THR A 325 15.91 6.10 -2.47
CA THR A 325 16.14 4.78 -3.07
C THR A 325 15.51 3.71 -2.18
N ARG A 326 14.79 2.76 -2.79
CA ARG A 326 14.29 1.58 -2.09
C ARG A 326 15.42 0.57 -1.94
N THR A 327 15.57 0.00 -0.75
CA THR A 327 16.47 -1.14 -0.54
C THR A 327 15.87 -2.38 -1.18
N THR A 328 16.72 -3.25 -1.72
CA THR A 328 16.31 -4.56 -2.22
C THR A 328 17.06 -5.62 -1.44
N SER A 329 16.38 -6.28 -0.51
CA SER A 329 16.97 -7.27 0.39
C SER A 329 16.64 -8.65 -0.12
N ASN A 330 17.61 -9.57 -0.27
CA ASN A 330 17.32 -10.98 -0.61
C ASN A 330 17.53 -11.87 0.62
N VAL A 331 16.50 -11.95 1.47
CA VAL A 331 16.57 -12.64 2.76
C VAL A 331 15.64 -13.85 2.80
N SER A 332 16.03 -14.90 3.52
CA SER A 332 15.27 -16.14 3.62
C SER A 332 13.85 -15.95 4.18
N THR A 333 13.65 -14.95 5.04
CA THR A 333 12.35 -14.60 5.62
C THR A 333 11.31 -14.22 4.56
N GLN A 334 11.72 -13.61 3.44
CA GLN A 334 10.83 -13.27 2.33
C GLN A 334 10.31 -14.51 1.62
N ALA A 335 11.21 -15.46 1.32
CA ALA A 335 10.84 -16.74 0.73
C ALA A 335 9.94 -17.56 1.68
N LEU A 336 10.31 -17.62 2.96
CA LEU A 336 9.51 -18.32 3.98
C LEU A 336 8.12 -17.69 4.15
N LEU A 337 7.99 -16.36 4.05
CA LEU A 337 6.70 -15.69 4.09
C LEU A 337 5.82 -16.15 2.91
N MET A 338 6.35 -16.13 1.68
CA MET A 338 5.59 -16.54 0.49
C MET A 338 5.18 -18.02 0.54
N MET A 339 6.02 -18.89 1.12
CA MET A 339 5.74 -20.31 1.25
C MET A 339 4.67 -20.60 2.32
N ASN A 340 4.72 -19.91 3.46
CA ASN A 340 3.94 -20.29 4.65
C ASN A 340 2.70 -19.42 4.88
N ASN A 341 2.58 -18.27 4.22
CA ASN A 341 1.46 -17.36 4.45
C ASN A 341 0.14 -17.90 3.89
N GLY A 342 -0.92 -17.89 4.72
CA GLY A 342 -2.25 -18.39 4.36
C GLY A 342 -2.87 -17.68 3.17
N HIS A 343 -2.80 -16.35 3.11
CA HIS A 343 -3.33 -15.58 1.98
C HIS A 343 -2.63 -15.94 0.66
N ILE A 344 -1.31 -16.18 0.67
CA ILE A 344 -0.58 -16.57 -0.55
C ILE A 344 -1.06 -17.93 -1.05
N ARG A 345 -1.33 -18.87 -0.15
CA ARG A 345 -1.90 -20.19 -0.50
C ARG A 345 -3.32 -20.06 -1.05
N GLU A 346 -4.16 -19.19 -0.49
CA GLU A 346 -5.51 -18.91 -0.99
C GLU A 346 -5.51 -18.25 -2.38
N LEU A 347 -4.58 -17.33 -2.62
CA LEU A 347 -4.39 -16.72 -3.94
C LEU A 347 -3.87 -17.73 -4.96
N ALA A 348 -2.97 -18.63 -4.56
CA ALA A 348 -2.52 -19.73 -5.41
C ALA A 348 -3.65 -20.71 -5.75
N ALA A 349 -4.53 -21.02 -4.80
CA ALA A 349 -5.73 -21.83 -5.04
C ALA A 349 -6.70 -21.13 -6.00
N SER A 350 -6.86 -19.80 -5.86
CA SER A 350 -7.66 -18.99 -6.78
C SER A 350 -7.07 -18.96 -8.20
N LEU A 351 -5.74 -18.88 -8.32
CA LEU A 351 -5.04 -19.00 -9.61
C LEU A 351 -5.27 -20.39 -10.23
N ALA A 352 -5.15 -21.47 -9.45
CA ALA A 352 -5.41 -22.82 -9.92
C ALA A 352 -6.86 -23.00 -10.41
N ALA A 353 -7.84 -22.47 -9.68
CA ALA A 353 -9.24 -22.47 -10.09
C ALA A 353 -9.44 -21.71 -11.41
N ARG A 354 -8.83 -20.53 -11.55
CA ARG A 354 -8.86 -19.74 -12.78
C ARG A 354 -8.27 -20.51 -13.97
N VAL A 355 -7.12 -21.16 -13.79
CA VAL A 355 -6.47 -21.97 -14.85
C VAL A 355 -7.36 -23.15 -15.25
N ALA A 356 -7.95 -23.84 -14.28
CA ALA A 356 -8.88 -24.95 -14.54
C ALA A 356 -10.11 -24.48 -15.35
N THR A 357 -10.70 -23.34 -14.99
CA THR A 357 -11.82 -22.74 -15.74
C THR A 357 -11.43 -22.35 -17.16
N LEU A 358 -10.28 -21.71 -17.34
CA LEU A 358 -9.81 -21.29 -18.67
C LEU A 358 -9.46 -22.47 -19.57
N THR A 359 -8.96 -23.57 -18.99
CA THR A 359 -8.71 -24.81 -19.74
C THR A 359 -10.05 -25.38 -20.22
N ALA A 360 -10.99 -25.59 -19.30
CA ALA A 360 -12.29 -26.21 -19.61
C ALA A 360 -13.22 -25.38 -20.52
N ALA A 361 -13.00 -24.08 -20.67
CA ALA A 361 -13.81 -23.20 -21.50
C ALA A 361 -13.46 -23.24 -23.00
N ASP A 362 -12.35 -23.87 -23.39
CA ASP A 362 -11.93 -23.96 -24.78
C ASP A 362 -12.80 -24.98 -25.55
N PRO A 363 -13.51 -24.59 -26.63
CA PRO A 363 -14.37 -25.48 -27.40
C PRO A 363 -13.63 -26.67 -28.06
N SER A 364 -12.31 -26.58 -28.21
CA SER A 364 -11.46 -27.67 -28.72
C SER A 364 -11.20 -28.78 -27.69
N ASP A 365 -11.59 -28.59 -26.43
CA ASP A 365 -11.15 -29.36 -25.25
C ASP A 365 -11.95 -30.65 -24.98
N ARG A 366 -13.10 -30.87 -25.64
CA ARG A 366 -13.97 -32.05 -25.35
C ARG A 366 -13.36 -33.40 -25.69
N SER A 367 -12.22 -33.44 -26.37
CA SER A 367 -11.51 -34.65 -26.79
C SER A 367 -10.02 -34.69 -26.40
N LEU A 368 -9.54 -33.78 -25.54
CA LEU A 368 -8.13 -33.77 -25.13
C LEU A 368 -7.82 -34.90 -24.13
N SER A 369 -6.67 -35.54 -24.30
CA SER A 369 -6.16 -36.50 -23.33
C SER A 369 -5.75 -35.79 -22.03
N ALA A 370 -5.69 -36.53 -20.92
CA ALA A 370 -5.24 -35.97 -19.64
C ALA A 370 -3.84 -35.33 -19.71
N GLU A 371 -2.98 -35.83 -20.61
CA GLU A 371 -1.66 -35.26 -20.88
C GLU A 371 -1.75 -33.93 -21.62
N GLN A 372 -2.65 -33.80 -22.60
CA GLN A 372 -2.85 -32.54 -23.32
C GLN A 372 -3.43 -31.45 -22.40
N VAL A 373 -4.36 -31.83 -21.52
CA VAL A 373 -4.90 -30.94 -20.48
C VAL A 373 -3.80 -30.47 -19.53
N ALA A 374 -2.96 -31.38 -19.03
CA ALA A 374 -1.85 -31.02 -18.15
C ALA A 374 -0.85 -30.09 -18.86
N ASN A 375 -0.53 -30.36 -20.12
CA ASN A 375 0.33 -29.49 -20.92
C ASN A 375 -0.24 -28.07 -21.02
N ARG A 376 -1.54 -27.95 -21.32
CA ARG A 376 -2.22 -26.67 -21.44
C ARG A 376 -2.28 -25.92 -20.11
N GLN A 377 -2.52 -26.62 -19.01
CA GLN A 377 -2.51 -26.04 -17.68
C GLN A 377 -1.15 -25.43 -17.35
N VAL A 378 -0.05 -26.16 -17.58
CA VAL A 378 1.31 -25.65 -17.36
C VAL A 378 1.57 -24.40 -18.20
N GLU A 379 1.23 -24.44 -19.49
CA GLU A 379 1.40 -23.29 -20.38
C GLU A 379 0.64 -22.06 -19.89
N LEU A 380 -0.63 -22.22 -19.48
CA LEU A 380 -1.46 -21.15 -18.94
C LEU A 380 -0.91 -20.60 -17.62
N VAL A 381 -0.38 -21.45 -16.73
CA VAL A 381 0.28 -20.99 -15.49
C VAL A 381 1.45 -20.08 -15.83
N TYR A 382 2.30 -20.47 -16.78
CA TYR A 382 3.45 -19.68 -17.21
C TYR A 382 3.04 -18.37 -17.88
N GLN A 383 2.04 -18.39 -18.77
CA GLN A 383 1.53 -17.18 -19.42
C GLN A 383 0.91 -16.19 -18.42
N LEU A 384 0.15 -16.69 -17.44
CA LEU A 384 -0.49 -15.83 -16.44
C LEU A 384 0.52 -15.31 -15.41
N ALA A 385 1.40 -16.17 -14.88
CA ALA A 385 2.30 -15.82 -13.79
C ALA A 385 3.59 -15.16 -14.27
N LEU A 386 4.17 -15.64 -15.36
CA LEU A 386 5.50 -15.26 -15.85
C LEU A 386 5.46 -14.48 -17.17
N SER A 387 4.28 -14.24 -17.74
CA SER A 387 4.08 -13.51 -19.00
C SER A 387 4.87 -14.05 -20.21
N ARG A 388 5.24 -15.33 -20.18
CA ARG A 388 5.95 -16.03 -21.26
C ARG A 388 5.50 -17.49 -21.35
N PRO A 389 5.68 -18.17 -22.48
CA PRO A 389 5.54 -19.62 -22.53
C PRO A 389 6.67 -20.32 -21.74
N PRO A 390 6.43 -21.53 -21.25
CA PRO A 390 7.48 -22.39 -20.69
C PRO A 390 8.44 -22.86 -21.80
N THR A 391 9.69 -23.11 -21.45
CA THR A 391 10.61 -23.84 -22.33
C THR A 391 10.22 -25.32 -22.42
N ASP A 392 10.74 -26.07 -23.39
CA ASP A 392 10.47 -27.51 -23.53
C ASP A 392 10.83 -28.29 -22.26
N GLU A 393 11.94 -27.91 -21.60
CA GLU A 393 12.36 -28.50 -20.33
C GLU A 393 11.37 -28.17 -19.20
N GLU A 394 11.03 -26.88 -19.03
CA GLU A 394 10.07 -26.41 -18.02
C GLU A 394 8.69 -27.05 -18.19
N GLN A 395 8.25 -27.22 -19.44
CA GLN A 395 7.01 -27.88 -19.80
C GLN A 395 7.03 -29.35 -19.37
N SER A 396 8.09 -30.08 -19.74
CA SER A 396 8.23 -31.51 -19.41
C SER A 396 8.28 -31.74 -17.90
N VAL A 397 9.02 -30.91 -17.17
CA VAL A 397 9.16 -30.99 -15.70
C VAL A 397 7.83 -30.63 -15.03
N GLY A 398 7.16 -29.59 -15.52
CA GLY A 398 5.87 -29.14 -14.99
C GLY A 398 4.79 -30.21 -15.09
N VAL A 399 4.68 -30.86 -16.26
CA VAL A 399 3.73 -31.96 -16.48
C VAL A 399 4.07 -33.18 -15.62
N ALA A 400 5.35 -33.54 -15.52
CA ALA A 400 5.80 -34.62 -14.65
C ALA A 400 5.47 -34.35 -13.17
N ALA A 401 5.69 -33.11 -12.70
CA ALA A 401 5.36 -32.70 -11.34
C ALA A 401 3.86 -32.77 -11.06
N LEU A 402 3.02 -32.25 -11.97
CA LEU A 402 1.56 -32.33 -11.82
C LEU A 402 1.08 -33.78 -11.71
N ARG A 403 1.62 -34.69 -12.53
CA ARG A 403 1.30 -36.14 -12.45
C ARG A 403 1.69 -36.72 -11.11
N GLN A 404 2.92 -36.46 -10.66
CA GLN A 404 3.43 -36.98 -9.39
C GLN A 404 2.60 -36.49 -8.19
N ILE A 405 2.27 -35.20 -8.14
CA ILE A 405 1.47 -34.62 -7.05
C ILE A 405 0.03 -35.16 -7.10
N THR A 406 -0.56 -35.26 -8.29
CA THR A 406 -1.91 -35.84 -8.44
C THR A 406 -1.95 -37.29 -7.96
N ALA A 407 -0.91 -38.08 -8.24
CA ALA A 407 -0.80 -39.46 -7.78
C ALA A 407 -0.67 -39.59 -6.26
N GLN A 408 -0.03 -38.60 -5.60
CA GLN A 408 0.08 -38.53 -4.14
C GLN A 408 -1.24 -38.05 -3.49
N TRP A 409 -1.99 -37.17 -4.15
CA TRP A 409 -3.19 -36.52 -3.62
C TRP A 409 -4.47 -37.09 -4.24
N GLN A 410 -4.59 -38.43 -4.28
CA GLN A 410 -5.68 -39.15 -4.97
C GLN A 410 -7.09 -38.71 -4.56
N GLN A 411 -7.26 -38.27 -3.30
CA GLN A 411 -8.55 -37.83 -2.78
C GLN A 411 -8.90 -36.37 -3.13
N GLN A 412 -7.92 -35.55 -3.53
CA GLN A 412 -8.10 -34.10 -3.78
C GLN A 412 -7.26 -33.64 -4.98
N PRO A 413 -7.60 -34.06 -6.22
CA PRO A 413 -6.79 -33.79 -7.41
C PRO A 413 -6.66 -32.28 -7.72
N HIS A 414 -7.62 -31.46 -7.31
CA HIS A 414 -7.56 -30.00 -7.45
C HIS A 414 -6.43 -29.35 -6.63
N GLN A 415 -5.93 -30.03 -5.59
CA GLN A 415 -4.82 -29.53 -4.77
C GLN A 415 -3.46 -29.69 -5.49
N ALA A 416 -3.36 -30.59 -6.47
CA ALA A 416 -2.13 -30.72 -7.25
C ALA A 416 -1.82 -29.46 -8.07
N LEU A 417 -2.82 -28.93 -8.77
CA LEU A 417 -2.69 -27.67 -9.51
C LEU A 417 -2.46 -26.49 -8.55
N THR A 418 -3.12 -26.48 -7.39
CA THR A 418 -2.89 -25.47 -6.35
C THR A 418 -1.43 -25.46 -5.87
N ALA A 419 -0.86 -26.63 -5.58
CA ALA A 419 0.53 -26.76 -5.15
C ALA A 419 1.51 -26.33 -6.24
N TYR A 420 1.21 -26.67 -7.50
CA TYR A 420 2.01 -26.22 -8.64
C TYR A 420 1.97 -24.70 -8.82
N CYS A 421 0.77 -24.10 -8.81
CA CYS A 421 0.60 -22.65 -8.85
C CYS A 421 1.33 -21.96 -7.68
N HIS A 422 1.23 -22.51 -6.46
CA HIS A 422 1.94 -22.01 -5.29
C HIS A 422 3.46 -22.06 -5.48
N THR A 423 3.99 -23.12 -6.10
CA THR A 423 5.41 -23.24 -6.43
C THR A 423 5.85 -22.17 -7.43
N ILE A 424 5.06 -21.93 -8.49
CA ILE A 424 5.40 -20.94 -9.52
C ILE A 424 5.40 -19.51 -8.97
N VAL A 425 4.41 -19.13 -8.16
CA VAL A 425 4.39 -17.76 -7.57
C VAL A 425 5.46 -17.56 -6.49
N ASN A 426 6.07 -18.64 -5.99
CA ASN A 426 7.23 -18.62 -5.09
C ASN A 426 8.57 -18.67 -5.84
N SER A 427 8.56 -18.79 -7.17
CA SER A 427 9.78 -18.87 -7.97
C SER A 427 10.46 -17.50 -8.10
N ALA A 428 11.78 -17.53 -8.36
CA ALA A 428 12.52 -16.31 -8.68
C ALA A 428 11.96 -15.63 -9.95
N ALA A 429 11.52 -16.41 -10.95
CA ALA A 429 10.95 -15.86 -12.18
C ALA A 429 9.68 -15.02 -11.94
N PHE A 430 8.93 -15.28 -10.86
CA PHE A 430 7.77 -14.47 -10.50
C PHE A 430 8.17 -13.17 -9.77
N LEU A 431 9.30 -13.17 -9.07
CA LEU A 431 9.77 -12.02 -8.28
C LEU A 431 10.56 -10.99 -9.09
N TYR A 432 11.08 -11.38 -10.25
CA TYR A 432 11.93 -10.53 -11.09
C TYR A 432 11.28 -10.34 -12.46
N VAL A 433 11.42 -9.13 -13.01
CA VAL A 433 10.99 -8.75 -14.36
C VAL A 433 12.19 -8.29 -15.18
N ASP A 434 12.18 -8.63 -16.46
CA ASP A 434 13.16 -8.20 -17.45
C ASP A 434 12.76 -6.91 -18.18
#